data_AF-G4NG67-F1
#
_entry.id   AF-G4NG67-F1
#
_cell.length_a   1.000
_cell.length_b   1.000
_cell.length_c   1.000
_cell.angle_alpha   90.00
_cell.angle_beta   90.00
_cell.angle_gamma   90.00
#
_symmetry.space_group_name_H-M   'P 1'
#
loop_
_entity.id
_entity.type
_entity.pdbx_description
1 polymer ?
#
loop_
_entity_poly.entity_id
_entity_poly.type
_entity_poly.pdbx_seq_one_letter_code
_entity_poly.pdbx_strand_id
1 'polypeptide(L)'
;MIRGETPAVHAPGFTSRDTARRLEKYIGKCLTPYSHIAGPPVSKVGVAQFEFQAQSANDFAAQRTDTKDRYFAASQTHRNLHKQVAKAAGVSPQEAPWPRIVALIQSMFPDHVVATAREPHPDGREYHAGIYRAIDSGTPVHCDWSPYDSATEDWVINKITHQAVFNLYLAPMAPGGGHTVVYDRQWEHSVLSDRDPESYGYFDEVVEGRDSVTLRPDVGDLVFFNTRNLHRVQKLAAGSEAPASRRITLSSFIGLLPRGVLGDRECVILWS
;
A
#
# COMPACT_ATOMS: atom_id res chain seq x y z
N MET A 1 -1.37 14.99 7.73
CA MET A 1 -0.99 13.96 6.75
C MET A 1 -2.11 13.67 5.74
N ILE A 2 -3.26 13.10 6.13
CA ILE A 2 -4.33 12.72 5.18
C ILE A 2 -4.86 13.93 4.37
N ARG A 3 -4.82 15.14 4.93
CA ARG A 3 -5.17 16.41 4.26
C ARG A 3 -4.06 17.00 3.37
N GLY A 4 -2.92 16.32 3.25
CA GLY A 4 -1.75 16.82 2.51
C GLY A 4 -0.87 17.84 3.25
N GLU A 5 -1.29 18.32 4.42
CA GLU A 5 -0.55 19.34 5.19
C GLU A 5 0.72 18.82 5.91
N THR A 6 0.90 17.51 5.97
CA THR A 6 2.08 16.88 6.60
C THR A 6 2.60 15.83 5.63
N PRO A 7 3.87 15.90 5.22
CA PRO A 7 4.37 15.04 4.15
C PRO A 7 4.41 13.57 4.58
N ALA A 8 4.79 13.29 5.82
CA ALA A 8 4.77 11.96 6.40
C ALA A 8 4.69 12.01 7.93
N VAL A 9 4.27 10.90 8.55
CA VAL A 9 4.39 10.63 9.99
C VAL A 9 5.28 9.42 10.18
N HIS A 10 6.28 9.53 11.04
CA HIS A 10 7.29 8.49 11.28
C HIS A 10 7.28 8.10 12.75
N ALA A 11 7.03 6.82 13.02
CA ALA A 11 7.10 6.21 14.34
C ALA A 11 8.32 5.26 14.39
N PRO A 12 9.46 5.73 14.91
CA PRO A 12 10.69 4.93 14.96
C PRO A 12 10.55 3.75 15.93
N GLY A 13 11.16 2.62 15.59
CA GLY A 13 11.21 1.43 16.45
C GLY A 13 9.83 0.85 16.80
N PHE A 14 8.82 1.06 15.95
CA PHE A 14 7.46 0.58 16.19
C PHE A 14 7.41 -0.93 16.44
N THR A 15 8.14 -1.72 15.65
CA THR A 15 8.40 -3.13 15.98
C THR A 15 9.88 -3.35 16.28
N SER A 16 10.19 -4.34 17.12
CA SER A 16 11.57 -4.65 17.46
C SER A 16 12.34 -5.16 16.25
N ARG A 17 13.65 -4.90 16.19
CA ARG A 17 14.52 -5.43 15.12
C ARG A 17 14.49 -6.96 15.04
N ASP A 18 14.36 -7.65 16.18
CA ASP A 18 14.27 -9.12 16.19
C ASP A 18 12.93 -9.61 15.60
N THR A 19 11.81 -8.99 15.98
CA THR A 19 10.50 -9.29 15.39
C THR A 19 10.51 -9.02 13.88
N ALA A 20 11.05 -7.88 13.45
CA ALA A 20 11.18 -7.52 12.04
C ALA A 20 11.99 -8.57 11.27
N ARG A 21 13.15 -8.99 11.79
CA ARG A 21 14.01 -10.02 11.20
C ARG A 21 13.31 -11.39 11.09
N ARG A 22 12.57 -11.80 12.12
CA ARG A 22 11.80 -13.07 12.09
C ARG A 22 10.75 -13.05 10.99
N LEU A 23 10.01 -11.95 10.87
CA LEU A 23 9.00 -11.75 9.83
C LEU A 23 9.65 -11.70 8.44
N GLU A 24 10.68 -10.88 8.26
CA GLU A 24 11.44 -10.74 7.00
C GLU A 24 11.92 -12.10 6.48
N LYS A 25 12.58 -12.89 7.34
CA LYS A 25 13.11 -14.21 6.97
C LYS A 25 12.01 -15.19 6.53
N TYR A 26 10.84 -15.14 7.15
CA TYR A 26 9.71 -15.99 6.76
C TYR A 26 9.09 -15.49 5.46
N ILE A 27 8.76 -14.20 5.40
CA ILE A 27 8.14 -13.55 4.23
C ILE A 27 9.00 -13.72 2.98
N GLY A 28 10.32 -13.56 3.09
CA GLY A 28 11.23 -13.72 1.95
C GLY A 28 11.12 -15.06 1.24
N LYS A 29 10.63 -16.12 1.91
CA LYS A 29 10.39 -17.46 1.36
C LYS A 29 9.00 -17.64 0.75
N CYS A 30 8.07 -16.75 1.07
CA CYS A 30 6.66 -16.85 0.69
C CYS A 30 6.28 -15.86 -0.42
N LEU A 31 7.19 -14.97 -0.81
CA LEU A 31 6.94 -13.94 -1.83
C LEU A 31 6.55 -14.58 -3.17
N THR A 32 5.44 -14.10 -3.72
CA THR A 32 4.99 -14.40 -5.08
C THR A 32 4.90 -13.11 -5.90
N PRO A 33 5.10 -13.16 -7.23
CA PRO A 33 4.94 -11.98 -8.07
C PRO A 33 3.49 -11.48 -8.07
N TYR A 34 3.30 -10.21 -8.40
CA TYR A 34 1.97 -9.69 -8.73
C TYR A 34 1.43 -10.41 -9.96
N SER A 35 0.15 -10.78 -9.93
CA SER A 35 -0.52 -11.46 -11.04
C SER A 35 -0.77 -10.56 -12.24
N HIS A 36 -0.88 -9.24 -12.00
CA HIS A 36 -0.99 -8.20 -13.02
C HIS A 36 -0.16 -6.98 -12.59
N ILE A 37 0.80 -6.59 -13.41
CA ILE A 37 1.60 -5.38 -13.21
C ILE A 37 2.07 -4.79 -14.55
N ALA A 38 1.65 -3.57 -14.88
CA ALA A 38 2.13 -2.81 -16.03
C ALA A 38 3.31 -1.92 -15.59
N GLY A 39 4.44 -2.52 -15.23
CA GLY A 39 5.61 -1.80 -14.73
C GLY A 39 6.67 -2.70 -14.09
N PRO A 40 7.62 -2.12 -13.32
CA PRO A 40 8.67 -2.89 -12.66
C PRO A 40 8.10 -3.99 -11.77
N PRO A 41 8.77 -5.15 -11.65
CA PRO A 41 8.25 -6.29 -10.92
C PRO A 41 8.15 -6.00 -9.42
N VAL A 42 7.01 -6.37 -8.84
CA VAL A 42 6.73 -6.33 -7.40
C VAL A 42 6.33 -7.74 -6.95
N SER A 43 6.77 -8.12 -5.75
CA SER A 43 6.35 -9.38 -5.11
C SER A 43 5.61 -9.10 -3.81
N LYS A 44 4.77 -10.03 -3.38
CA LYS A 44 4.00 -9.91 -2.14
C LYS A 44 3.71 -11.23 -1.44
N VAL A 45 3.19 -11.13 -0.22
CA VAL A 45 2.39 -12.14 0.46
C VAL A 45 1.07 -11.48 0.86
N GLY A 46 -0.06 -12.06 0.40
CA GLY A 46 -1.38 -11.43 0.48
C GLY A 46 -1.98 -11.18 -0.90
N VAL A 47 -3.07 -10.42 -0.96
CA VAL A 47 -3.69 -9.95 -2.22
C VAL A 47 -3.76 -8.43 -2.24
N ALA A 48 -3.41 -7.85 -3.39
CA ALA A 48 -3.47 -6.40 -3.60
C ALA A 48 -4.58 -6.07 -4.59
N GLN A 49 -5.47 -5.13 -4.25
CA GLN A 49 -6.53 -4.64 -5.14
C GLN A 49 -5.93 -4.05 -6.42
N PHE A 50 -4.72 -3.49 -6.33
CA PHE A 50 -3.93 -3.03 -7.47
C PHE A 50 -3.82 -4.06 -8.63
N GLU A 51 -3.77 -5.36 -8.34
CA GLU A 51 -3.70 -6.41 -9.38
C GLU A 51 -4.99 -6.58 -10.20
N PHE A 52 -6.07 -6.01 -9.68
CA PHE A 52 -7.41 -6.13 -10.25
C PHE A 52 -7.87 -4.81 -10.85
N GLN A 53 -7.09 -3.73 -10.78
CA GLN A 53 -7.45 -2.46 -11.40
C GLN A 53 -6.79 -2.26 -12.76
N ALA A 54 -7.26 -1.27 -13.51
CA ALA A 54 -6.63 -0.88 -14.77
C ALA A 54 -5.31 -0.14 -14.51
N GLN A 55 -4.24 -0.61 -15.13
CA GLN A 55 -2.90 -0.08 -14.90
C GLN A 55 -2.33 0.61 -16.14
N SER A 56 -2.73 0.21 -17.34
CA SER A 56 -2.29 0.78 -18.62
C SER A 56 -3.47 1.30 -19.45
N ALA A 57 -3.21 2.08 -20.50
CA ALA A 57 -4.24 2.51 -21.46
C ALA A 57 -4.96 1.31 -22.09
N ASN A 58 -4.25 0.21 -22.32
CA ASN A 58 -4.84 -1.02 -22.84
C ASN A 58 -5.81 -1.66 -21.82
N ASP A 59 -5.50 -1.65 -20.52
CA ASP A 59 -6.43 -2.15 -19.50
C ASP A 59 -7.73 -1.33 -19.46
N PHE A 60 -7.63 0.00 -19.57
CA PHE A 60 -8.81 0.87 -19.64
C PHE A 60 -9.65 0.60 -20.89
N ALA A 61 -9.02 0.38 -22.03
CA ALA A 61 -9.71 0.05 -23.29
C ALA A 61 -10.37 -1.34 -23.24
N ALA A 62 -9.78 -2.29 -22.52
CA ALA A 62 -10.26 -3.67 -22.44
C ALA A 62 -11.55 -3.85 -21.61
N GLN A 63 -12.03 -2.82 -20.90
CA GLN A 63 -13.28 -2.84 -20.12
C GLN A 63 -13.42 -4.10 -19.26
N ARG A 64 -12.42 -4.43 -18.45
CA ARG A 64 -12.42 -5.62 -17.59
C ARG A 64 -13.55 -5.53 -16.55
N THR A 65 -14.51 -6.45 -16.57
CA THR A 65 -15.72 -6.42 -15.72
C THR A 65 -15.78 -7.54 -14.67
N ASP A 66 -14.76 -8.39 -14.55
CA ASP A 66 -14.72 -9.53 -13.62
C ASP A 66 -13.68 -9.37 -12.51
N THR A 67 -13.05 -8.19 -12.43
CA THR A 67 -11.86 -8.00 -11.60
C THR A 67 -12.21 -7.90 -10.12
N LYS A 68 -13.37 -7.30 -9.80
CA LYS A 68 -13.89 -7.23 -8.43
C LYS A 68 -14.21 -8.60 -7.86
N ASP A 69 -14.89 -9.45 -8.63
CA ASP A 69 -15.20 -10.82 -8.21
C ASP A 69 -13.93 -11.65 -7.97
N ARG A 70 -12.96 -11.55 -8.89
CA ARG A 70 -11.66 -12.24 -8.76
C ARG A 70 -10.86 -11.74 -7.56
N TYR A 71 -10.88 -10.44 -7.27
CA TYR A 71 -10.25 -9.88 -6.07
C TYR A 71 -10.86 -10.49 -4.80
N PHE A 72 -12.19 -10.51 -4.68
CA PHE A 72 -12.83 -11.02 -3.48
C PHE A 72 -12.66 -12.52 -3.31
N ALA A 73 -12.62 -13.30 -4.40
CA ALA A 73 -12.24 -14.70 -4.35
C ALA A 73 -10.80 -14.88 -3.79
N ALA A 74 -9.85 -14.06 -4.24
CA ALA A 74 -8.47 -14.07 -3.73
C ALA A 74 -8.34 -13.53 -2.29
N SER A 75 -9.16 -12.55 -1.88
CA SER A 75 -9.21 -12.02 -0.51
C SER A 75 -9.59 -13.09 0.50
N GLN A 76 -10.58 -13.92 0.17
CA GLN A 76 -11.05 -14.98 1.07
C GLN A 76 -9.94 -15.98 1.44
N THR A 77 -9.02 -16.29 0.52
CA THR A 77 -7.92 -17.23 0.78
C THR A 77 -6.87 -16.66 1.74
N HIS A 78 -6.83 -15.33 1.92
CA HIS A 78 -5.86 -14.62 2.75
C HIS A 78 -6.43 -14.06 4.07
N ARG A 79 -7.70 -14.34 4.41
CA ARG A 79 -8.38 -13.80 5.61
C ARG A 79 -7.62 -13.97 6.95
N ASN A 80 -6.75 -14.98 7.04
CA ASN A 80 -5.97 -15.30 8.25
C ASN A 80 -4.47 -15.01 8.10
N LEU A 81 -4.06 -14.27 7.05
CA LEU A 81 -2.66 -14.04 6.69
C LEU A 81 -1.81 -13.62 7.90
N HIS A 82 -2.21 -12.57 8.61
CA HIS A 82 -1.45 -12.01 9.73
C HIS A 82 -1.19 -13.01 10.86
N LYS A 83 -2.22 -13.80 11.22
CA LYS A 83 -2.10 -14.83 12.26
C LYS A 83 -1.20 -15.98 11.79
N GLN A 84 -1.33 -16.40 10.53
CA GLN A 84 -0.53 -17.47 9.95
C GLN A 84 0.95 -17.07 9.85
N VAL A 85 1.23 -15.87 9.33
CA VAL A 85 2.60 -15.32 9.24
C VAL A 85 3.22 -15.18 10.63
N ALA A 86 2.52 -14.59 11.59
CA ALA A 86 3.05 -14.41 12.95
C ALA A 86 3.40 -15.77 13.58
N LYS A 87 2.49 -16.75 13.50
CA LYS A 87 2.72 -18.11 14.00
C LYS A 87 3.92 -18.77 13.32
N ALA A 88 4.01 -18.70 11.99
CA ALA A 88 5.07 -19.36 11.22
C ALA A 88 6.44 -18.68 11.38
N ALA A 89 6.47 -17.37 11.61
CA ALA A 89 7.67 -16.62 11.94
C ALA A 89 8.07 -16.76 13.42
N GLY A 90 7.29 -17.47 14.24
CA GLY A 90 7.53 -17.61 15.68
C GLY A 90 7.38 -16.29 16.45
N VAL A 91 6.53 -15.37 15.96
CA VAL A 91 6.22 -14.08 16.59
C VAL A 91 4.98 -14.26 17.47
N SER A 92 5.09 -13.85 18.74
CA SER A 92 3.96 -13.95 19.68
C SER A 92 2.82 -12.99 19.29
N PRO A 93 1.57 -13.25 19.73
CA PRO A 93 0.44 -12.35 19.47
C PRO A 93 0.67 -10.91 19.96
N GLN A 94 1.43 -10.73 21.05
CA GLN A 94 1.73 -9.41 21.63
C GLN A 94 2.78 -8.64 20.82
N GLU A 95 3.70 -9.34 20.15
CA GLU A 95 4.71 -8.75 19.28
C GLU A 95 4.18 -8.48 17.86
N ALA A 96 3.14 -9.19 17.44
CA ALA A 96 2.61 -9.14 16.08
C ALA A 96 2.25 -7.70 15.67
N PRO A 97 2.80 -7.18 14.57
CA PRO A 97 2.66 -5.76 14.23
C PRO A 97 1.26 -5.39 13.76
N TRP A 98 0.58 -6.25 13.00
CA TRP A 98 -0.73 -5.94 12.43
C TRP A 98 -1.77 -5.45 13.46
N PRO A 99 -2.10 -6.21 14.54
CA PRO A 99 -3.08 -5.73 15.52
C PRO A 99 -2.65 -4.44 16.22
N ARG A 100 -1.34 -4.24 16.44
CA ARG A 100 -0.80 -3.01 17.03
C ARG A 100 -0.95 -1.80 16.11
N ILE A 101 -0.76 -1.97 14.80
CA ILE A 101 -0.95 -0.92 13.80
C ILE A 101 -2.44 -0.55 13.72
N VAL A 102 -3.33 -1.54 13.67
CA VAL A 102 -4.78 -1.28 13.66
C VAL A 102 -5.22 -0.53 14.92
N ALA A 103 -4.73 -0.92 16.10
CA ALA A 103 -5.00 -0.22 17.35
C ALA A 103 -4.45 1.22 17.38
N LEU A 104 -3.27 1.45 16.79
CA LEU A 104 -2.71 2.80 16.62
C LEU A 104 -3.57 3.65 15.69
N ILE A 105 -4.06 3.11 14.58
CA ILE A 105 -4.94 3.85 13.67
C ILE A 105 -6.26 4.17 14.40
N GLN A 106 -6.83 3.21 15.14
CA GLN A 106 -8.01 3.44 15.98
C GLN A 106 -7.81 4.59 16.98
N SER A 107 -6.64 4.68 17.63
CA SER A 107 -6.37 5.77 18.58
C SER A 107 -6.15 7.13 17.90
N MET A 108 -5.73 7.15 16.63
CA MET A 108 -5.62 8.38 15.83
C MET A 108 -6.99 8.92 15.38
N PHE A 109 -8.03 8.08 15.35
CA PHE A 109 -9.38 8.43 14.88
C PHE A 109 -10.47 8.02 15.90
N PRO A 110 -10.48 8.61 17.12
CA PRO A 110 -11.38 8.18 18.19
C PRO A 110 -12.87 8.37 17.88
N ASP A 111 -13.21 9.30 16.99
CA ASP A 111 -14.60 9.62 16.61
C ASP A 111 -15.07 8.87 15.36
N HIS A 112 -14.19 8.07 14.74
CA HIS A 112 -14.49 7.35 13.49
C HIS A 112 -14.58 5.84 13.73
N VAL A 113 -15.35 5.17 12.87
CA VAL A 113 -15.30 3.70 12.80
C VAL A 113 -14.06 3.32 12.00
N VAL A 114 -13.11 2.61 12.61
CA VAL A 114 -11.95 2.05 11.92
C VAL A 114 -12.16 0.56 11.65
N ALA A 115 -12.17 0.16 10.38
CA ALA A 115 -12.42 -1.23 9.99
C ALA A 115 -11.73 -1.59 8.67
N THR A 116 -11.62 -2.88 8.38
CA THR A 116 -11.33 -3.34 7.01
C THR A 116 -12.48 -2.92 6.09
N ALA A 117 -12.16 -2.48 4.88
CA ALA A 117 -13.16 -2.09 3.89
C ALA A 117 -14.10 -3.26 3.56
N ARG A 118 -15.38 -2.97 3.33
CA ARG A 118 -16.42 -3.93 2.97
C ARG A 118 -17.37 -3.32 1.96
N GLU A 119 -17.79 -4.10 0.98
CA GLU A 119 -18.86 -3.70 0.06
C GLU A 119 -20.18 -3.52 0.83
N PRO A 120 -21.04 -2.55 0.44
CA PRO A 120 -22.34 -2.37 1.05
C PRO A 120 -23.23 -3.61 0.85
N HIS A 121 -24.26 -3.72 1.68
CA HIS A 121 -25.25 -4.80 1.62
C HIS A 121 -25.95 -4.82 0.24
N PRO A 122 -26.21 -6.01 -0.38
CA PRO A 122 -26.13 -7.35 0.18
C PRO A 122 -24.78 -8.07 0.04
N ASP A 123 -23.83 -7.51 -0.71
CA ASP A 123 -22.60 -8.23 -1.05
C ASP A 123 -21.74 -8.53 0.18
N GLY A 124 -21.58 -7.57 1.10
CA GLY A 124 -20.87 -7.75 2.38
C GLY A 124 -19.43 -8.24 2.26
N ARG A 125 -18.88 -8.25 1.03
CA ARG A 125 -17.58 -8.82 0.69
C ARG A 125 -16.49 -7.97 1.31
N GLU A 126 -15.62 -8.61 2.08
CA GLU A 126 -14.55 -7.94 2.82
C GLU A 126 -13.27 -7.89 1.99
N TYR A 127 -12.65 -6.71 1.96
CA TYR A 127 -11.37 -6.49 1.33
C TYR A 127 -10.27 -7.17 2.14
N HIS A 128 -9.13 -7.42 1.49
CA HIS A 128 -7.93 -7.77 2.23
C HIS A 128 -7.23 -6.49 2.69
N ALA A 129 -6.65 -6.51 3.89
CA ALA A 129 -5.90 -5.38 4.43
C ALA A 129 -4.63 -5.87 5.10
N GLY A 130 -3.52 -5.17 4.85
CA GLY A 130 -2.21 -5.52 5.34
C GLY A 130 -1.56 -6.63 4.52
N ILE A 131 -0.78 -6.25 3.52
CA ILE A 131 0.05 -7.18 2.75
C ILE A 131 1.53 -6.95 3.02
N TYR A 132 2.32 -7.99 2.83
CA TYR A 132 3.77 -7.86 2.80
C TYR A 132 4.20 -7.61 1.36
N ARG A 133 4.96 -6.56 1.08
CA ARG A 133 5.44 -6.19 -0.27
C ARG A 133 6.95 -6.14 -0.32
N ALA A 134 7.52 -6.70 -1.38
CA ALA A 134 8.91 -6.56 -1.78
C ALA A 134 9.00 -5.72 -3.06
N ILE A 135 9.63 -4.55 -2.98
CA ILE A 135 9.83 -3.61 -4.10
C ILE A 135 11.33 -3.39 -4.29
N ASP A 136 11.95 -4.27 -5.08
CA ASP A 136 13.40 -4.26 -5.27
C ASP A 136 13.82 -3.42 -6.49
N SER A 137 12.97 -3.38 -7.52
CA SER A 137 13.22 -2.69 -8.80
C SER A 137 12.84 -1.21 -8.81
N GLY A 138 12.33 -0.69 -7.70
CA GLY A 138 11.72 0.63 -7.63
C GLY A 138 10.34 0.68 -8.31
N THR A 139 9.78 1.88 -8.40
CA THR A 139 8.52 2.16 -9.10
C THR A 139 8.71 3.39 -9.99
N PRO A 140 7.90 3.57 -11.05
CA PRO A 140 7.75 4.88 -11.67
C PRO A 140 7.20 5.90 -10.66
N VAL A 141 7.20 7.18 -11.05
CA VAL A 141 6.38 8.18 -10.37
C VAL A 141 4.93 7.76 -10.51
N HIS A 142 4.22 7.63 -9.40
CA HIS A 142 2.81 7.24 -9.37
C HIS A 142 2.12 7.88 -8.18
N CYS A 143 0.80 7.81 -8.16
CA CYS A 143 0.00 7.98 -6.95
C CYS A 143 -0.76 6.69 -6.70
N ASP A 144 -1.24 6.52 -5.49
CA ASP A 144 -2.37 5.61 -5.26
C ASP A 144 -3.57 6.49 -4.92
N TRP A 145 -4.58 6.48 -5.79
CA TRP A 145 -5.83 7.20 -5.60
C TRP A 145 -6.99 6.36 -6.14
N SER A 146 -7.54 5.51 -5.26
CA SER A 146 -8.57 4.52 -5.62
C SER A 146 -9.74 5.09 -6.43
N PRO A 147 -10.31 6.29 -6.12
CA PRO A 147 -11.40 6.86 -6.91
C PRO A 147 -11.13 6.99 -8.40
N TYR A 148 -9.85 7.09 -8.79
CA TYR A 148 -9.44 7.07 -10.18
C TYR A 148 -8.90 5.70 -10.60
N ASP A 149 -7.96 5.14 -9.85
CA ASP A 149 -7.22 3.95 -10.28
C ASP A 149 -8.10 2.71 -10.41
N SER A 150 -9.18 2.61 -9.63
CA SER A 150 -10.12 1.50 -9.64
C SER A 150 -11.47 1.86 -10.28
N ALA A 151 -11.52 2.91 -11.12
CA ALA A 151 -12.76 3.43 -11.69
C ALA A 151 -13.45 2.51 -12.73
N THR A 152 -12.84 1.39 -13.12
CA THR A 152 -13.41 0.45 -14.10
C THR A 152 -14.57 -0.39 -13.56
N GLU A 153 -14.70 -0.50 -12.23
CA GLU A 153 -15.84 -1.15 -11.56
C GLU A 153 -16.27 -0.32 -10.33
N ASP A 154 -17.38 -0.71 -9.70
CA ASP A 154 -18.06 0.05 -8.66
C ASP A 154 -17.52 -0.24 -7.24
N TRP A 155 -16.23 -0.13 -7.02
CA TRP A 155 -15.62 -0.41 -5.71
C TRP A 155 -16.04 0.61 -4.64
N VAL A 156 -16.34 0.16 -3.42
CA VAL A 156 -16.63 1.10 -2.31
C VAL A 156 -15.44 2.04 -2.02
N ILE A 157 -14.21 1.56 -2.23
CA ILE A 157 -12.98 2.34 -2.06
C ILE A 157 -12.89 3.53 -3.02
N ASN A 158 -13.66 3.54 -4.12
CA ASN A 158 -13.75 4.68 -5.03
C ASN A 158 -14.50 5.88 -4.44
N LYS A 159 -15.17 5.69 -3.28
CA LYS A 159 -15.95 6.74 -2.60
C LYS A 159 -15.17 7.43 -1.48
N ILE A 160 -13.90 7.08 -1.27
CA ILE A 160 -13.07 7.76 -0.26
C ILE A 160 -12.83 9.21 -0.67
N THR A 161 -12.72 10.08 0.33
CA THR A 161 -12.40 11.50 0.15
C THR A 161 -10.91 11.80 0.35
N HIS A 162 -10.22 10.89 1.03
CA HIS A 162 -8.79 10.99 1.28
C HIS A 162 -8.18 9.59 1.35
N GLN A 163 -6.90 9.49 0.99
CA GLN A 163 -6.15 8.23 0.97
C GLN A 163 -4.76 8.42 1.56
N ALA A 164 -4.31 7.42 2.30
CA ALA A 164 -2.94 7.32 2.81
C ALA A 164 -2.50 5.86 2.79
N VAL A 165 -1.23 5.65 3.10
CA VAL A 165 -0.67 4.32 3.33
C VAL A 165 0.12 4.33 4.63
N PHE A 166 0.22 3.17 5.26
CA PHE A 166 1.30 2.91 6.20
C PHE A 166 2.26 1.87 5.62
N ASN A 167 3.54 1.98 5.96
CA ASN A 167 4.57 0.99 5.66
C ASN A 167 5.37 0.73 6.92
N LEU A 168 5.34 -0.52 7.41
CA LEU A 168 6.25 -1.02 8.44
C LEU A 168 7.44 -1.69 7.75
N TYR A 169 8.64 -1.16 7.96
CA TYR A 169 9.87 -1.64 7.30
C TYR A 169 10.45 -2.85 8.04
N LEU A 170 10.59 -3.97 7.35
CA LEU A 170 10.99 -5.25 7.97
C LEU A 170 12.41 -5.68 7.60
N ALA A 171 12.94 -5.18 6.49
CA ALA A 171 14.25 -5.56 5.96
C ALA A 171 15.21 -4.35 5.95
N PRO A 172 16.52 -4.58 6.16
CA PRO A 172 17.52 -3.53 6.03
C PRO A 172 17.59 -3.05 4.57
N MET A 173 17.60 -1.74 4.39
CA MET A 173 17.83 -1.13 3.07
C MET A 173 19.32 -0.86 2.90
N ALA A 174 19.86 -1.21 1.73
CA ALA A 174 21.22 -0.85 1.38
C ALA A 174 21.37 0.68 1.31
N PRO A 175 22.54 1.26 1.67
CA PRO A 175 22.79 2.67 1.45
C PRO A 175 22.56 3.05 -0.01
N GLY A 176 21.73 4.08 -0.25
CA GLY A 176 21.54 4.67 -1.58
C GLY A 176 20.44 4.06 -2.46
N GLY A 177 19.51 3.26 -1.92
CA GLY A 177 18.36 2.76 -2.69
C GLY A 177 17.17 2.31 -1.82
N GLY A 178 16.03 2.04 -2.44
CA GLY A 178 14.83 1.55 -1.76
C GLY A 178 14.03 2.60 -0.97
N HIS A 179 14.51 3.84 -0.89
CA HIS A 179 13.80 4.91 -0.21
C HIS A 179 12.57 5.33 -1.00
N THR A 180 11.55 5.80 -0.28
CA THR A 180 10.35 6.37 -0.89
C THR A 180 10.50 7.88 -0.96
N VAL A 181 10.38 8.46 -2.15
CA VAL A 181 10.36 9.90 -2.36
C VAL A 181 8.91 10.32 -2.57
N VAL A 182 8.42 11.26 -1.76
CA VAL A 182 7.07 11.82 -1.85
C VAL A 182 7.19 13.27 -2.28
N TYR A 183 6.57 13.64 -3.40
CA TYR A 183 6.61 14.98 -3.97
C TYR A 183 5.46 15.83 -3.45
N ASP A 184 5.69 17.13 -3.32
CA ASP A 184 4.63 18.11 -3.05
C ASP A 184 3.80 18.38 -4.33
N ARG A 185 3.14 17.32 -4.79
CA ARG A 185 2.26 17.30 -5.95
C ARG A 185 1.19 16.23 -5.73
N GLN A 186 0.00 16.65 -5.29
CA GLN A 186 -1.14 15.73 -5.22
C GLN A 186 -1.71 15.45 -6.59
N TRP A 187 -2.27 14.25 -6.75
CA TRP A 187 -3.03 13.86 -7.91
C TRP A 187 -4.26 14.77 -8.07
N GLU A 188 -4.42 15.26 -9.28
CA GLU A 188 -5.56 15.98 -9.80
C GLU A 188 -5.74 15.58 -11.25
N HIS A 189 -6.94 15.72 -11.82
CA HIS A 189 -7.23 15.23 -13.16
C HIS A 189 -6.27 15.75 -14.24
N SER A 190 -5.65 16.92 -14.05
CA SER A 190 -4.70 17.46 -15.02
C SER A 190 -3.41 16.65 -15.16
N VAL A 191 -3.00 15.83 -14.17
CA VAL A 191 -1.77 15.00 -14.30
C VAL A 191 -1.95 13.84 -15.28
N LEU A 192 -3.19 13.55 -15.71
CA LEU A 192 -3.47 12.48 -16.65
C LEU A 192 -2.86 12.71 -18.03
N SER A 193 -2.55 13.96 -18.40
CA SER A 193 -1.81 14.24 -19.64
C SER A 193 -0.38 13.69 -19.62
N ASP A 194 0.18 13.50 -18.42
CA ASP A 194 1.55 13.02 -18.21
C ASP A 194 1.58 11.53 -17.84
N ARG A 195 0.44 10.83 -17.92
CA ARG A 195 0.38 9.40 -17.64
C ARG A 195 1.09 8.61 -18.74
N ASP A 196 1.96 7.70 -18.34
CA ASP A 196 2.56 6.75 -19.26
C ASP A 196 1.49 5.74 -19.72
N PRO A 197 1.17 5.65 -21.02
CA PRO A 197 0.12 4.76 -21.50
C PRO A 197 0.46 3.28 -21.32
N GLU A 198 1.74 2.93 -21.17
CA GLU A 198 2.21 1.55 -21.03
C GLU A 198 2.38 1.12 -19.57
N SER A 199 2.25 2.05 -18.61
CA SER A 199 2.46 1.74 -17.19
C SER A 199 1.42 2.37 -16.25
N TYR A 200 1.46 1.92 -14.99
CA TYR A 200 0.66 2.55 -13.92
C TYR A 200 1.21 3.90 -13.45
N GLY A 201 2.33 4.36 -14.02
CA GLY A 201 3.02 5.57 -13.61
C GLY A 201 2.75 6.77 -14.51
N TYR A 202 3.49 7.82 -14.21
CA TYR A 202 3.57 9.07 -14.95
C TYR A 202 5.02 9.29 -15.37
N PHE A 203 5.21 10.08 -16.42
CA PHE A 203 6.54 10.53 -16.82
C PHE A 203 7.15 11.46 -15.75
N ASP A 204 8.48 11.50 -15.63
CA ASP A 204 9.17 12.19 -14.52
C ASP A 204 8.92 13.72 -14.52
N GLU A 205 8.57 14.30 -15.67
CA GLU A 205 8.26 15.71 -15.87
C GLU A 205 7.13 16.21 -14.96
N VAL A 206 6.17 15.34 -14.58
CA VAL A 206 5.04 15.73 -13.74
C VAL A 206 5.46 16.18 -12.32
N VAL A 207 6.67 15.81 -11.90
CA VAL A 207 7.26 16.18 -10.60
C VAL A 207 8.50 17.06 -10.72
N GLU A 208 8.86 17.51 -11.94
CA GLU A 208 10.00 18.38 -12.14
C GLU A 208 9.85 19.71 -11.38
N GLY A 209 10.92 20.13 -10.69
CA GLY A 209 10.94 21.35 -9.90
C GLY A 209 10.07 21.33 -8.64
N ARG A 210 9.46 20.20 -8.28
CA ARG A 210 8.65 20.07 -7.06
C ARG A 210 9.51 19.79 -5.84
N ASP A 211 9.14 20.39 -4.72
CA ASP A 211 9.67 20.01 -3.42
C ASP A 211 9.34 18.54 -3.12
N SER A 212 10.19 17.89 -2.33
CA SER A 212 9.99 16.49 -1.97
C SER A 212 10.60 16.14 -0.61
N VAL A 213 10.08 15.07 -0.03
CA VAL A 213 10.69 14.40 1.13
C VAL A 213 11.15 13.01 0.72
N THR A 214 12.35 12.63 1.16
CA THR A 214 12.84 11.24 1.06
C THR A 214 12.67 10.54 2.41
N LEU A 215 11.85 9.50 2.43
CA LEU A 215 11.60 8.66 3.60
C LEU A 215 12.75 7.68 3.79
N ARG A 216 13.49 7.82 4.89
CA ARG A 216 14.66 6.99 5.26
C ARG A 216 14.44 6.21 6.58
N PRO A 217 13.46 5.29 6.63
CA PRO A 217 13.18 4.50 7.83
C PRO A 217 14.24 3.44 8.11
N ASP A 218 14.44 3.16 9.39
CA ASP A 218 15.18 2.01 9.88
C ASP A 218 14.31 0.74 9.92
N VAL A 219 14.98 -0.41 10.09
CA VAL A 219 14.28 -1.69 10.35
C VAL A 219 13.45 -1.58 11.62
N GLY A 220 12.16 -1.82 11.48
CA GLY A 220 11.17 -1.78 12.54
C GLY A 220 10.35 -0.50 12.58
N ASP A 221 10.68 0.50 11.77
CA ASP A 221 9.98 1.78 11.73
C ASP A 221 8.65 1.68 10.97
N LEU A 222 7.65 2.41 11.48
CA LEU A 222 6.35 2.57 10.85
C LEU A 222 6.25 3.98 10.26
N VAL A 223 5.95 4.09 8.97
CA VAL A 223 5.81 5.38 8.28
C VAL A 223 4.46 5.46 7.60
N PHE A 224 3.79 6.60 7.79
CA PHE A 224 2.56 6.95 7.10
C PHE A 224 2.79 8.12 6.15
N PHE A 225 2.18 8.09 4.96
CA PHE A 225 2.18 9.25 4.06
C PHE A 225 0.91 9.28 3.20
N ASN A 226 0.61 10.45 2.64
CA ASN A 226 -0.53 10.66 1.76
C ASN A 226 -0.21 10.09 0.37
N THR A 227 -0.91 9.04 -0.06
CA THR A 227 -0.64 8.40 -1.35
C THR A 227 -1.28 9.12 -2.54
N ARG A 228 -2.13 10.12 -2.28
CA ARG A 228 -2.56 11.05 -3.31
C ARG A 228 -1.40 11.93 -3.77
N ASN A 229 -0.38 12.20 -2.93
CA ASN A 229 0.86 12.80 -3.40
C ASN A 229 1.57 11.84 -4.36
N LEU A 230 2.04 12.36 -5.49
CA LEU A 230 2.91 11.63 -6.38
C LEU A 230 4.17 11.20 -5.62
N HIS A 231 4.59 9.97 -5.84
CA HIS A 231 5.70 9.37 -5.13
C HIS A 231 6.36 8.27 -5.97
N ARG A 232 7.56 7.87 -5.56
CA ARG A 232 8.26 6.71 -6.12
C ARG A 232 9.09 6.00 -5.09
N VAL A 233 9.27 4.69 -5.27
CA VAL A 233 10.30 3.92 -4.58
C VAL A 233 11.54 3.90 -5.45
N GLN A 234 12.67 4.35 -4.91
CA GLN A 234 13.95 4.26 -5.59
C GLN A 234 14.36 2.79 -5.73
N LYS A 235 14.95 2.43 -6.86
CA LYS A 235 15.53 1.10 -7.06
C LYS A 235 16.60 0.81 -6.00
N LEU A 236 16.73 -0.44 -5.58
CA LEU A 236 17.84 -0.84 -4.72
C LEU A 236 19.17 -0.70 -5.48
N ALA A 237 20.20 -0.20 -4.80
CA ALA A 237 21.53 -0.10 -5.38
C ALA A 237 22.05 -1.48 -5.78
N ALA A 238 22.61 -1.59 -6.99
CA ALA A 238 23.25 -2.83 -7.42
C ALA A 238 24.59 -2.99 -6.68
N GLY A 239 24.73 -4.05 -5.88
CA GLY A 239 26.01 -4.47 -5.33
C GLY A 239 26.19 -4.24 -3.83
N SER A 240 26.14 -5.33 -3.07
CA SER A 240 27.24 -5.75 -2.19
C SER A 240 27.09 -7.26 -1.98
N GLU A 241 28.18 -7.96 -1.66
CA GLU A 241 28.27 -9.42 -1.50
C GLU A 241 27.37 -10.02 -0.38
N ALA A 242 26.49 -9.20 0.22
CA ALA A 242 25.43 -9.64 1.08
C ALA A 242 24.32 -10.36 0.27
N PRO A 243 23.58 -11.31 0.86
CA PRO A 243 22.39 -11.85 0.21
C PRO A 243 21.50 -10.67 -0.22
N ALA A 244 20.99 -10.74 -1.46
CA ALA A 244 20.25 -9.66 -2.11
C ALA A 244 19.34 -8.93 -1.11
N SER A 245 19.72 -7.71 -0.70
CA SER A 245 18.90 -6.93 0.21
C SER A 245 17.54 -6.75 -0.47
N ARG A 246 16.45 -7.07 0.23
CA ARG A 246 15.10 -6.86 -0.30
C ARG A 246 14.46 -5.70 0.44
N ARG A 247 13.63 -4.92 -0.24
CA ARG A 247 12.83 -3.89 0.43
C ARG A 247 11.49 -4.49 0.84
N ILE A 248 11.44 -5.12 2.02
CA ILE A 248 10.23 -5.76 2.53
C ILE A 248 9.50 -4.86 3.52
N THR A 249 8.21 -4.64 3.27
CA THR A 249 7.32 -3.83 4.12
C THR A 249 6.00 -4.55 4.39
N LEU A 250 5.44 -4.42 5.60
CA LEU A 250 4.01 -4.68 5.84
C LEU A 250 3.25 -3.37 5.59
N SER A 251 2.28 -3.37 4.68
CA SER A 251 1.59 -2.16 4.23
C SER A 251 0.09 -2.36 4.09
N SER A 252 -0.67 -1.28 4.30
CA SER A 252 -2.09 -1.20 3.91
C SER A 252 -2.42 0.24 3.53
N PHE A 253 -3.33 0.41 2.58
CA PHE A 253 -3.99 1.68 2.37
C PHE A 253 -4.98 1.97 3.50
N ILE A 254 -5.18 3.27 3.73
CA ILE A 254 -6.14 3.85 4.66
C ILE A 254 -6.93 4.88 3.86
N GLY A 255 -8.25 4.90 4.03
CA GLY A 255 -9.10 5.86 3.34
C GLY A 255 -10.25 6.33 4.21
N LEU A 256 -10.66 7.58 4.00
CA LEU A 256 -11.80 8.17 4.71
C LEU A 256 -13.05 8.09 3.84
N LEU A 257 -14.00 7.24 4.21
CA LEU A 257 -15.33 7.20 3.62
C LEU A 257 -16.23 8.26 4.27
N PRO A 258 -16.94 9.06 3.47
CA PRO A 258 -17.89 10.04 3.98
C PRO A 258 -19.14 9.36 4.54
N ARG A 259 -19.89 10.12 5.36
CA ARG A 259 -21.21 9.70 5.86
C ARG A 259 -22.14 9.34 4.71
N GLY A 260 -23.01 8.37 4.92
CA GLY A 260 -23.99 7.88 3.95
C GLY A 260 -23.47 6.80 3.00
N VAL A 261 -22.16 6.50 2.97
CA VAL A 261 -21.64 5.40 2.13
C VAL A 261 -21.86 4.03 2.78
N LEU A 262 -21.47 3.88 4.05
CA LEU A 262 -21.65 2.64 4.82
C LEU A 262 -22.58 2.80 6.04
N GLY A 263 -23.04 4.02 6.31
CA GLY A 263 -23.88 4.36 7.45
C GLY A 263 -23.79 5.84 7.82
N ASP A 264 -24.34 6.24 8.96
CA ASP A 264 -24.49 7.65 9.35
C ASP A 264 -23.19 8.30 9.88
N ARG A 265 -22.09 7.55 9.93
CA ARG A 265 -20.77 8.02 10.41
C ARG A 265 -19.75 7.96 9.28
N GLU A 266 -18.74 8.80 9.40
CA GLU A 266 -17.54 8.65 8.58
C GLU A 266 -16.77 7.42 9.06
N CYS A 267 -16.17 6.70 8.12
CA CYS A 267 -15.43 5.47 8.39
C CYS A 267 -14.00 5.62 7.88
N VAL A 268 -13.03 5.24 8.70
CA VAL A 268 -11.66 5.01 8.27
C VAL A 268 -11.55 3.54 7.88
N ILE A 269 -11.35 3.29 6.59
CA ILE A 269 -11.29 1.94 6.05
C ILE A 269 -9.86 1.55 5.69
N LEU A 270 -9.53 0.27 5.86
CA LEU A 270 -8.27 -0.31 5.42
C LEU A 270 -8.48 -1.31 4.29
N TRP A 271 -7.62 -1.28 3.29
CA TRP A 271 -7.52 -2.29 2.23
C TRP A 271 -6.10 -2.37 1.69
N SER A 272 -5.85 -3.31 0.78
CA SER A 272 -4.59 -3.48 0.06
C SER A 272 -4.89 -3.94 -1.35
#